data_AF-A0AAV5CWG2-F1
#
_entry.id   AF-A0AAV5CWG2-F1
#
_cell.length_a   1.000
_cell.length_b   1.000
_cell.length_c   1.000
_cell.angle_alpha   90.00
_cell.angle_beta   90.00
_cell.angle_gamma   90.00
#
_symmetry.space_group_name_H-M   'P 1'
#
loop_
_entity.id
_entity.type
_entity.pdbx_description
1 polymer ?
#
loop_
_entity_poly.entity_id
_entity_poly.type
_entity_poly.pdbx_seq_one_letter_code
_entity_poly.pdbx_strand_id
1 'polypeptide(L)'
;MGSVCGAIKFVTLEGLNELACPETDVTLKTWTLSHDLKDWEPAGKSVPAGDLWKSKSFCESGLPRLAPSVPVLGFDEPDVVYVVLNDVDHVDVADEFGQVYGKNILRKVHYVLRLDMVQQGVLGHKKFVPGDYLTLPHLVSSEFSAHLQGSKDHQVRLEASETGGSGKQTMDASEKRAGGSRKRRKRRKH
;
A
#
# COMPACT_ATOMS: atom_id res chain seq x y z
N MET A 1 -3.53 -1.62 -2.21
CA MET A 1 -3.08 -0.21 -2.22
C MET A 1 -1.72 -0.16 -2.90
N GLY A 2 -1.48 0.82 -3.76
CA GLY A 2 -0.22 0.97 -4.49
C GLY A 2 -0.05 2.38 -5.06
N SER A 3 1.15 2.69 -5.53
CA SER A 3 1.40 3.91 -6.30
C SER A 3 1.09 3.64 -7.77
N VAL A 4 0.18 4.41 -8.36
CA VAL A 4 -0.23 4.31 -9.76
C VAL A 4 -0.07 5.68 -10.38
N CYS A 5 0.85 5.81 -11.35
CA CYS A 5 1.25 7.08 -11.97
C CYS A 5 1.62 8.18 -10.94
N GLY A 6 2.26 7.79 -9.83
CA GLY A 6 2.70 8.72 -8.79
C GLY A 6 1.65 9.08 -7.73
N ALA A 7 0.41 8.61 -7.87
CA ALA A 7 -0.64 8.80 -6.87
C ALA A 7 -0.85 7.52 -6.05
N ILE A 8 -1.06 7.63 -4.73
CA ILE A 8 -1.40 6.48 -3.89
C ILE A 8 -2.88 6.15 -4.10
N LYS A 9 -3.16 4.93 -4.56
CA LYS A 9 -4.52 4.47 -4.84
C LYS A 9 -4.82 3.14 -4.16
N PHE A 10 -6.10 2.86 -3.94
CA PHE A 10 -6.59 1.51 -3.69
C PHE A 10 -7.93 1.27 -4.39
N VAL A 11 -8.32 0.00 -4.46
CA VAL A 11 -9.62 -0.43 -4.97
C VAL A 11 -10.36 -1.22 -3.90
N THR A 12 -11.66 -1.01 -3.79
CA THR A 12 -12.56 -1.75 -2.91
C THR A 12 -13.64 -2.45 -3.71
N LEU A 13 -14.10 -3.58 -3.17
CA LEU A 13 -15.36 -4.20 -3.55
C LEU A 13 -16.35 -3.88 -2.43
N GLU A 14 -17.36 -3.08 -2.76
CA GLU A 14 -18.48 -2.81 -1.87
C GLU A 14 -19.66 -3.74 -2.18
N GLY A 15 -20.50 -4.02 -1.20
CA GLY A 15 -21.65 -4.92 -1.36
C GLY A 15 -21.33 -6.39 -1.12
N LEU A 16 -20.06 -6.78 -0.90
CA LEU A 16 -19.70 -8.12 -0.41
C LEU A 16 -20.04 -8.29 1.09
N ASN A 17 -21.32 -8.20 1.45
CA ASN A 17 -21.78 -8.52 2.79
C ASN A 17 -22.66 -9.77 2.75
N GLU A 18 -22.21 -10.78 3.48
CA GLU A 18 -22.91 -12.00 3.85
C GLU A 18 -23.21 -13.01 2.72
N LEU A 19 -23.40 -14.26 3.16
CA LEU A 19 -23.40 -15.54 2.43
C LEU A 19 -24.34 -15.65 1.21
N ALA A 20 -25.05 -14.59 0.84
CA ALA A 20 -26.08 -14.58 -0.20
C ALA A 20 -26.18 -13.26 -0.96
N CYS A 21 -25.08 -12.49 -1.10
CA CYS A 21 -25.14 -11.31 -1.95
C CYS A 21 -25.24 -11.71 -3.44
N PRO A 22 -26.21 -11.18 -4.21
CA PRO A 22 -26.27 -11.41 -5.64
C PRO A 22 -24.97 -10.94 -6.30
N GLU A 23 -24.44 -11.76 -7.20
CA GLU A 23 -23.16 -11.52 -7.89
C GLU A 23 -23.12 -10.17 -8.64
N THR A 24 -24.29 -9.60 -8.91
CA THR A 24 -24.50 -8.32 -9.60
C THR A 24 -24.38 -7.09 -8.72
N ASP A 25 -24.52 -7.25 -7.39
CA ASP A 25 -24.67 -6.13 -6.45
C ASP A 25 -23.33 -5.63 -5.91
N VAL A 26 -22.25 -6.34 -6.26
CA VAL A 26 -20.89 -5.95 -5.92
C VAL A 26 -20.49 -4.73 -6.76
N THR A 27 -19.98 -3.69 -6.12
CA THR A 27 -19.52 -2.47 -6.79
C THR A 27 -18.02 -2.27 -6.61
N LEU A 28 -17.31 -2.12 -7.72
CA LEU A 28 -15.90 -1.75 -7.74
C LEU A 28 -15.77 -0.23 -7.56
N LYS A 29 -14.98 0.21 -6.58
CA LYS A 29 -14.63 1.61 -6.39
C LYS A 29 -13.12 1.78 -6.27
N THR A 30 -12.59 2.74 -7.01
CA THR A 30 -11.20 3.15 -6.88
C THR A 30 -11.13 4.43 -6.06
N TRP A 31 -10.08 4.55 -5.24
CA TRP A 31 -9.84 5.67 -4.36
C TRP A 31 -8.42 6.19 -4.58
N THR A 32 -8.25 7.50 -4.54
CA THR A 32 -6.94 8.15 -4.59
C THR A 32 -6.76 8.96 -3.32
N LEU A 33 -5.57 8.87 -2.72
CA LEU A 33 -5.21 9.69 -1.57
C LEU A 33 -4.99 11.13 -2.06
N SER A 34 -5.58 12.10 -1.37
CA SER A 34 -5.43 13.51 -1.65
C SER A 34 -3.95 13.93 -1.66
N HIS A 35 -3.61 14.98 -2.40
CA HIS A 35 -2.23 15.48 -2.49
C HIS A 35 -1.65 15.90 -1.13
N ASP A 36 -2.50 16.32 -0.18
CA ASP A 36 -2.08 16.66 1.17
C ASP A 36 -2.01 15.46 2.13
N LEU A 37 -2.28 14.25 1.61
CA LEU A 37 -2.19 12.95 2.27
C LEU A 37 -3.15 12.76 3.45
N LYS A 38 -4.27 13.50 3.49
CA LYS A 38 -5.21 13.46 4.61
C LYS A 38 -6.48 12.69 4.33
N ASP A 39 -6.97 12.76 3.11
CA ASP A 39 -8.31 12.27 2.76
C ASP A 39 -8.27 11.36 1.54
N TRP A 40 -9.24 10.46 1.45
CA TRP A 40 -9.42 9.58 0.31
C TRP A 40 -10.56 10.08 -0.57
N GLU A 41 -10.26 10.29 -1.84
CA GLU A 41 -11.21 10.78 -2.82
C GLU A 41 -11.57 9.67 -3.81
N PRO A 42 -12.86 9.57 -4.22
CA PRO A 42 -13.25 8.65 -5.29
C PRO A 42 -12.46 8.93 -6.57
N ALA A 43 -11.78 7.91 -7.07
CA ALA A 43 -11.02 7.96 -8.30
C ALA A 43 -11.89 7.44 -9.46
N GLY A 44 -12.56 8.37 -10.13
CA GLY A 44 -13.46 8.04 -11.24
C GLY A 44 -14.81 7.50 -10.79
N LYS A 45 -15.49 6.76 -11.67
CA LYS A 45 -16.84 6.26 -11.44
C LYS A 45 -16.79 4.94 -10.69
N SER A 46 -17.75 4.74 -9.78
CA SER A 46 -18.04 3.41 -9.23
C SER A 46 -18.63 2.53 -10.32
N VAL A 47 -18.19 1.28 -10.38
CA VAL A 47 -18.58 0.35 -11.44
C VAL A 47 -19.28 -0.86 -10.82
N PRO A 48 -20.61 -0.97 -10.95
CA PRO A 48 -21.34 -2.16 -10.55
C PRO A 48 -20.93 -3.37 -11.40
N ALA A 49 -20.77 -4.51 -10.74
CA ALA A 49 -20.55 -5.80 -11.39
C ALA A 49 -21.64 -6.07 -12.43
N GLY A 50 -22.91 -5.88 -12.07
CA GLY A 50 -24.02 -6.08 -12.99
C GLY A 50 -23.90 -5.31 -14.31
N ASP A 51 -23.27 -4.14 -14.32
CA ASP A 51 -23.11 -3.32 -15.53
C ASP A 51 -21.92 -3.78 -16.38
N LEU A 52 -20.80 -4.13 -15.75
CA LEU A 52 -19.66 -4.77 -16.43
C LEU A 52 -20.10 -6.05 -17.15
N TRP A 53 -21.03 -6.84 -16.58
CA TRP A 53 -21.45 -8.11 -17.17
C TRP A 53 -22.41 -7.90 -18.36
N LYS A 54 -23.01 -6.72 -18.47
CA LYS A 54 -23.80 -6.30 -19.64
C LYS A 54 -22.92 -5.74 -20.76
N SER A 55 -21.65 -5.47 -20.49
CA SER A 55 -20.73 -4.96 -21.51
C SER A 55 -20.60 -5.97 -22.66
N LYS A 56 -20.47 -5.45 -23.88
CA LYS A 56 -20.29 -6.28 -25.08
C LYS A 56 -19.07 -7.20 -24.95
N SER A 57 -17.95 -6.67 -24.44
CA SER A 57 -16.72 -7.45 -24.27
C SER A 57 -16.86 -8.57 -23.25
N PHE A 58 -17.63 -8.39 -22.18
CA PHE A 58 -17.95 -9.50 -21.27
C PHE A 58 -18.83 -10.55 -21.95
N CYS A 59 -19.90 -10.13 -22.63
CA CYS A 59 -20.83 -11.06 -23.28
C CYS A 59 -20.15 -11.92 -24.36
N GLU A 60 -19.21 -11.34 -25.10
CA GLU A 60 -18.43 -12.04 -26.14
C GLU A 60 -17.34 -12.96 -25.57
N SER A 61 -16.91 -12.76 -24.32
CA SER A 61 -15.84 -13.54 -23.68
C SER A 61 -16.24 -14.95 -23.22
N GLY A 62 -17.55 -15.22 -23.10
CA GLY A 62 -18.07 -16.50 -22.58
C GLY A 62 -17.74 -16.77 -21.10
N LEU A 63 -17.33 -15.73 -20.35
CA LEU A 63 -17.03 -15.85 -18.93
C LEU A 63 -18.28 -16.09 -18.08
N PRO A 64 -18.17 -16.84 -16.97
CA PRO A 64 -19.29 -17.02 -16.07
C PRO A 64 -19.60 -15.71 -15.35
N ARG A 65 -20.89 -15.45 -15.13
CA ARG A 65 -21.34 -14.36 -14.27
C ARG A 65 -21.15 -14.84 -12.84
N LEU A 66 -20.13 -14.33 -12.15
CA LEU A 66 -19.77 -14.68 -10.78
C LEU A 66 -19.38 -13.41 -10.04
N ALA A 67 -19.52 -13.38 -8.72
CA ALA A 67 -19.08 -12.23 -7.93
C ALA A 67 -17.56 -12.01 -8.09
N PRO A 68 -17.09 -10.78 -8.36
CA PRO A 68 -15.67 -10.49 -8.41
C PRO A 68 -15.08 -10.56 -7.00
N SER A 69 -13.81 -10.95 -6.92
CA SER A 69 -13.06 -11.03 -5.67
C SER A 69 -11.62 -10.58 -5.88
N VAL A 70 -10.93 -10.24 -4.78
CA VAL A 70 -9.51 -9.87 -4.78
C VAL A 70 -9.22 -8.75 -5.81
N PRO A 71 -9.77 -7.55 -5.62
CA PRO A 71 -9.56 -6.46 -6.56
C PRO A 71 -8.11 -5.94 -6.41
N VAL A 72 -7.42 -5.76 -7.52
CA VAL A 72 -6.05 -5.21 -7.52
C VAL A 72 -5.90 -4.18 -8.61
N LEU A 73 -5.18 -3.10 -8.31
CA LEU A 73 -4.91 -2.03 -9.27
C LEU A 73 -3.88 -2.49 -10.31
N GLY A 74 -4.04 -2.05 -11.55
CA GLY A 74 -2.94 -2.03 -12.51
C GLY A 74 -1.84 -1.09 -12.02
N PHE A 75 -0.59 -1.55 -12.09
CA PHE A 75 0.55 -0.83 -11.55
C PHE A 75 0.89 0.43 -12.38
N ASP A 76 0.95 0.26 -13.69
CA ASP A 76 1.28 1.27 -14.71
C ASP A 76 0.05 1.70 -15.52
N GLU A 77 -1.12 1.18 -15.15
CA GLU A 77 -2.37 1.35 -15.89
C GLU A 77 -3.41 2.04 -15.01
N PRO A 78 -3.55 3.38 -15.09
CA PRO A 78 -4.25 4.20 -14.10
C PRO A 78 -5.73 3.87 -13.90
N ASP A 79 -6.35 3.30 -14.92
CA ASP A 79 -7.78 3.03 -15.03
C ASP A 79 -8.09 1.53 -15.15
N VAL A 80 -7.09 0.67 -14.88
CA VAL A 80 -7.26 -0.78 -14.97
C VAL A 80 -7.31 -1.41 -13.59
N VAL A 81 -8.26 -2.32 -13.42
CA VAL A 81 -8.38 -3.17 -12.24
C VAL A 81 -8.40 -4.62 -12.65
N TYR A 82 -7.67 -5.44 -11.91
CA TYR A 82 -7.71 -6.87 -12.00
C TYR A 82 -8.65 -7.43 -10.93
N VAL A 83 -9.47 -8.42 -11.32
CA VAL A 83 -10.33 -9.15 -10.38
C VAL A 83 -10.24 -10.65 -10.64
N VAL A 84 -10.60 -11.43 -9.64
CA VAL A 84 -10.70 -12.89 -9.73
C VAL A 84 -12.17 -13.29 -9.67
N LEU A 85 -12.62 -14.05 -10.66
CA LEU A 85 -13.89 -14.78 -10.61
C LEU A 85 -13.59 -16.22 -10.19
N ASN A 86 -14.13 -16.64 -9.04
CA ASN A 86 -13.93 -18.00 -8.52
C ASN A 86 -15.18 -18.85 -8.79
N ASP A 87 -15.04 -19.85 -9.63
CA ASP A 87 -16.06 -20.89 -9.82
C ASP A 87 -15.80 -21.99 -8.78
N VAL A 88 -16.76 -22.17 -7.88
CA VAL A 88 -16.62 -23.04 -6.71
C VAL A 88 -17.84 -23.91 -6.55
N ASP A 89 -17.62 -25.13 -6.06
CA ASP A 89 -18.67 -25.99 -5.53
C ASP A 89 -18.76 -25.85 -4.03
N HIS A 90 -19.99 -25.90 -3.52
CA HIS A 90 -20.25 -26.09 -2.12
C HIS A 90 -20.58 -27.57 -1.88
N VAL A 91 -19.69 -28.26 -1.19
CA VAL A 91 -19.85 -29.69 -0.88
C VAL A 91 -20.18 -29.82 0.60
N ASP A 92 -21.28 -30.51 0.89
CA ASP A 92 -21.68 -30.81 2.25
C ASP A 92 -20.60 -31.64 2.95
N VAL A 93 -20.26 -31.22 4.16
CA VAL A 93 -19.36 -31.96 5.04
C VAL A 93 -20.22 -32.70 6.04
N ALA A 94 -20.18 -34.03 5.93
CA ALA A 94 -20.91 -34.93 6.81
C ALA A 94 -19.95 -35.61 7.78
N ASP A 95 -20.44 -35.89 8.99
CA ASP A 95 -19.72 -36.74 9.94
C ASP A 95 -19.80 -38.23 9.54
N GLU A 96 -19.20 -39.10 10.36
CA GLU A 96 -19.21 -40.56 10.13
C GLU A 96 -20.62 -41.18 10.14
N PHE A 97 -21.62 -40.47 10.68
CA PHE A 97 -23.02 -40.88 10.71
C PHE A 97 -23.84 -40.28 9.55
N GLY A 98 -23.20 -39.51 8.66
CA GLY A 98 -23.84 -38.86 7.53
C GLY A 98 -24.57 -37.56 7.87
N GLN A 99 -24.40 -37.02 9.08
CA GLN A 99 -25.00 -35.74 9.47
C GLN A 99 -24.17 -34.58 8.91
N VAL A 100 -24.79 -33.77 8.06
CA VAL A 100 -24.17 -32.56 7.49
C VAL A 100 -24.04 -31.49 8.58
N TYR A 101 -22.81 -31.10 8.90
CA TYR A 101 -22.51 -30.05 9.89
C TYR A 101 -21.86 -28.82 9.28
N GLY A 102 -21.53 -28.85 7.98
CA GLY A 102 -20.91 -27.73 7.30
C GLY A 102 -20.87 -27.88 5.79
N LYS A 103 -20.28 -26.89 5.13
CA LYS A 103 -20.02 -26.88 3.69
C LYS A 103 -18.57 -26.52 3.43
N ASN A 104 -17.89 -27.34 2.66
CA ASN A 104 -16.57 -27.04 2.13
C ASN A 104 -16.72 -26.32 0.79
N ILE A 105 -15.82 -25.38 0.52
CA ILE A 105 -15.71 -24.71 -0.77
C ILE A 105 -14.63 -25.42 -1.58
N LEU A 106 -15.01 -26.08 -2.66
CA LEU A 106 -14.07 -26.67 -3.62
C LEU A 106 -13.95 -25.76 -4.83
N ARG A 107 -12.76 -25.20 -5.05
CA ARG A 107 -12.51 -24.36 -6.23
C ARG A 107 -12.37 -25.24 -7.46
N LYS A 108 -13.17 -24.99 -8.50
CA LYS A 108 -13.12 -25.68 -9.80
C LYS A 108 -12.18 -25.00 -10.78
N VAL A 109 -12.27 -23.68 -10.85
CA VAL A 109 -11.50 -22.84 -11.76
C VAL A 109 -11.57 -21.41 -11.24
N HIS A 110 -10.55 -20.62 -11.50
CA HIS A 110 -10.63 -19.19 -11.33
C HIS A 110 -10.20 -18.46 -12.60
N TYR A 111 -10.83 -17.32 -12.85
CA TYR A 111 -10.54 -16.45 -13.98
C TYR A 111 -9.96 -15.15 -13.44
N VAL A 112 -8.79 -14.76 -13.94
CA VAL A 112 -8.26 -13.41 -13.71
C VAL A 112 -8.74 -12.55 -14.86
N LEU A 113 -9.48 -11.49 -14.54
CA LEU A 113 -10.00 -10.52 -15.50
C LEU A 113 -9.22 -9.22 -15.36
N ARG A 114 -8.89 -8.61 -16.49
CA ARG A 114 -8.37 -7.25 -16.59
C ARG A 114 -9.52 -6.35 -17.06
N LEU A 115 -9.91 -5.38 -16.24
CA LEU A 115 -11.08 -4.53 -16.45
C LEU A 115 -10.67 -3.09 -16.76
N ASP A 116 -11.36 -2.47 -17.71
CA ASP A 116 -11.33 -1.03 -17.94
C ASP A 116 -12.39 -0.36 -17.05
N MET A 117 -11.95 0.45 -16.09
CA MET A 117 -12.86 1.13 -15.16
C MET A 117 -13.53 2.37 -15.76
N VAL A 118 -12.99 2.92 -16.85
CA VAL A 118 -13.53 4.09 -17.56
C VAL A 118 -14.58 3.65 -18.56
N GLN A 119 -14.26 2.63 -19.38
CA GLN A 119 -15.16 2.09 -20.39
C GLN A 119 -16.10 1.00 -19.85
N GLN A 120 -15.87 0.54 -18.61
CA GLN A 120 -16.67 -0.49 -17.94
C GLN A 120 -16.76 -1.77 -18.77
N GLY A 121 -15.60 -2.28 -19.18
CA GLY A 121 -15.50 -3.48 -20.02
C GLY A 121 -14.36 -4.38 -19.63
N VAL A 122 -14.40 -5.62 -20.14
CA VAL A 122 -13.30 -6.57 -20.03
C VAL A 122 -12.27 -6.28 -21.13
N LEU A 123 -11.01 -6.05 -20.73
CA LEU A 123 -9.88 -5.88 -21.65
C LEU A 123 -9.20 -7.21 -21.97
N GLY A 124 -9.30 -8.19 -21.06
CA GLY A 124 -8.76 -9.53 -21.25
C GLY A 124 -9.03 -10.41 -20.04
N HIS A 125 -8.86 -11.73 -20.23
CA HIS A 125 -9.02 -12.69 -19.15
C HIS A 125 -8.08 -13.89 -19.33
N LYS A 126 -7.80 -14.57 -18.21
CA LYS A 126 -7.05 -15.83 -18.21
C LYS A 126 -7.69 -16.82 -17.25
N LYS A 127 -7.89 -18.05 -17.73
CA LYS A 127 -8.43 -19.17 -16.97
C LYS A 127 -7.30 -19.94 -16.30
N PHE A 128 -7.51 -20.38 -15.06
CA PHE A 128 -6.58 -21.17 -14.27
C PHE A 128 -7.31 -22.30 -13.56
N VAL A 129 -6.70 -23.49 -13.55
CA VAL A 129 -7.29 -24.71 -12.98
C VAL A 129 -6.58 -25.04 -11.64
N PRO A 130 -7.24 -25.65 -10.65
CA PRO A 130 -6.60 -26.07 -9.41
C PRO A 130 -5.35 -26.91 -9.67
N GLY A 131 -4.22 -26.50 -9.10
CA GLY A 131 -2.90 -27.08 -9.37
C GLY A 131 -2.01 -26.17 -10.23
N ASP A 132 -2.60 -25.24 -10.99
CA ASP A 132 -1.86 -24.11 -11.51
C ASP A 132 -1.49 -23.22 -10.32
N TYR A 133 -0.20 -23.12 -10.01
CA TYR A 133 0.26 -22.14 -9.04
C TYR A 133 -0.14 -20.77 -9.56
N LEU A 134 -1.05 -20.10 -8.85
CA LEU A 134 -1.32 -18.69 -9.03
C LEU A 134 -0.03 -17.93 -8.69
N THR A 135 0.87 -17.85 -9.66
CA THR A 135 1.81 -16.77 -9.70
C THR A 135 0.98 -15.52 -10.01
N LEU A 136 0.53 -14.88 -8.94
CA LEU A 136 0.16 -13.47 -8.86
C LEU A 136 1.37 -12.57 -8.47
N PRO A 137 2.65 -12.82 -8.86
CA PRO A 137 3.75 -11.99 -8.38
C PRO A 137 3.67 -10.57 -8.95
N HIS A 138 2.89 -10.32 -9.99
CA HIS A 138 2.62 -8.97 -10.49
C HIS A 138 1.50 -8.24 -9.73
N LEU A 139 0.71 -8.94 -8.90
CA LEU A 139 -0.38 -8.34 -8.11
C LEU A 139 0.00 -8.07 -6.64
N VAL A 140 1.09 -8.66 -6.11
CA VAL A 140 1.34 -8.69 -4.65
C VAL A 140 2.49 -7.80 -4.16
N SER A 141 3.45 -7.33 -4.97
CA SER A 141 4.58 -6.55 -4.42
C SER A 141 4.40 -5.02 -4.57
N SER A 142 3.54 -4.42 -3.74
CA SER A 142 3.89 -3.11 -3.18
C SER A 142 4.85 -3.39 -2.03
N GLU A 143 6.15 -3.43 -2.31
CA GLU A 143 7.16 -3.33 -1.26
C GLU A 143 7.07 -1.88 -0.73
N PHE A 144 6.43 -1.69 0.42
CA PHE A 144 6.33 -0.37 1.05
C PHE A 144 7.67 -0.01 1.68
N SER A 145 8.60 0.48 0.87
CA SER A 145 9.76 1.21 1.36
C SER A 145 9.36 2.68 1.52
N ALA A 146 8.67 3.00 2.62
CA ALA A 146 8.58 4.39 3.07
C ALA A 146 9.96 4.79 3.63
N HIS A 147 10.89 5.17 2.75
CA HIS A 147 12.07 5.88 3.19
C HIS A 147 11.62 7.26 3.68
N LEU A 148 11.67 7.45 5.00
CA LEU A 148 11.59 8.74 5.67
C LEU A 148 12.73 9.64 5.13
N GLN A 149 12.50 10.26 3.98
CA GLN A 149 13.38 11.29 3.47
C GLN A 149 13.00 12.60 4.17
N GLY A 150 13.64 12.83 5.32
CA GLY A 150 14.03 14.15 5.79
C GLY A 150 12.92 15.11 6.23
N SER A 151 12.36 14.88 7.42
CA SER A 151 11.82 15.97 8.23
C SER A 151 12.77 16.22 9.41
N LYS A 152 13.62 17.25 9.25
CA LYS A 152 14.40 17.94 10.28
C LYS A 152 15.50 17.13 10.98
N ASP A 153 16.61 16.93 10.27
CA ASP A 153 17.95 16.91 10.87
C ASP A 153 18.94 17.54 9.88
N HIS A 154 18.65 18.78 9.49
CA HIS A 154 19.70 19.71 9.09
C HIS A 154 19.72 20.80 10.14
N GLN A 155 20.57 20.57 11.15
CA GLN A 155 21.49 21.53 11.76
C GLN A 155 21.74 21.13 13.21
N VAL A 156 22.55 20.09 13.45
CA VAL A 156 23.61 19.96 14.48
C VAL A 156 24.23 18.56 14.31
N ARG A 157 25.02 18.33 13.27
CA ARG A 157 26.13 17.32 13.32
C ARG A 157 27.14 17.45 12.17
N LEU A 158 27.44 18.68 11.75
CA LEU A 158 28.62 18.95 10.92
C LEU A 158 29.56 20.00 11.55
N GLU A 159 29.37 20.35 12.83
CA GLU A 159 30.38 21.06 13.64
C GLU A 159 31.03 20.13 14.69
N ALA A 160 31.13 18.83 14.40
CA ALA A 160 31.82 17.87 15.27
C ALA A 160 32.89 17.04 14.53
N SER A 161 33.27 17.44 13.31
CA SER A 161 34.34 16.81 12.55
C SER A 161 35.34 17.79 11.90
N GLU A 162 35.20 19.10 12.10
CA GLU A 162 36.24 20.10 11.81
C GLU A 162 36.79 20.73 13.11
N THR A 163 37.18 19.90 14.07
CA THR A 163 38.12 20.30 15.14
C THR A 163 38.92 19.08 15.55
N GLY A 164 39.76 18.62 14.61
CA GLY A 164 40.61 17.44 14.81
C GLY A 164 41.87 17.53 13.98
N GLY A 165 42.58 18.66 14.04
CA GLY A 165 43.84 18.84 13.33
C GLY A 165 44.72 19.93 13.93
N SER A 166 45.80 19.51 14.58
CA SER A 166 47.06 20.24 14.80
C SER A 166 47.26 20.98 16.14
N GLY A 167 48.16 20.42 16.95
CA GLY A 167 49.16 21.23 17.66
C GLY A 167 49.03 21.40 19.18
N LYS A 168 49.01 20.33 19.98
CA LYS A 168 49.46 20.43 21.39
C LYS A 168 50.97 20.15 21.43
N GLN A 169 51.77 21.23 21.45
CA GLN A 169 53.14 21.20 21.90
C GLN A 169 53.18 21.03 23.43
N THR A 170 53.92 20.03 23.85
CA THR A 170 54.49 19.82 25.18
C THR A 170 55.46 20.94 25.54
N MET A 171 55.43 21.44 26.78
CA MET A 171 56.60 21.43 27.66
C MET A 171 56.30 21.90 29.09
N ASP A 172 56.90 21.15 30.01
CA ASP A 172 57.22 21.43 31.42
C ASP A 172 57.47 22.89 31.80
N ALA A 173 57.11 23.24 33.05
CA ALA A 173 58.09 23.56 34.12
C ALA A 173 57.41 24.25 35.33
N SER A 174 57.44 23.54 36.45
CA SER A 174 57.73 24.00 37.82
C SER A 174 57.68 25.51 38.18
N GLU A 175 56.85 25.81 39.18
CA GLU A 175 57.27 26.26 40.53
C GLU A 175 58.16 27.52 40.67
N LYS A 176 57.61 28.61 41.27
CA LYS A 176 58.04 29.17 42.58
C LYS A 176 57.41 30.53 42.91
N ARG A 177 56.70 30.52 44.05
CA ARG A 177 56.67 31.45 45.20
C ARG A 177 56.91 32.97 45.02
N ALA A 178 55.95 33.69 45.62
CA ALA A 178 56.11 34.77 46.61
C ALA A 178 56.60 36.16 46.17
N GLY A 179 55.88 37.19 46.67
CA GLY A 179 56.53 38.42 47.15
C GLY A 179 55.89 39.76 46.74
N GLY A 180 55.09 40.33 47.65
CA GLY A 180 54.92 41.79 47.82
C GLY A 180 54.14 42.55 46.73
N SER A 181 53.63 43.75 46.95
CA SER A 181 53.42 44.57 48.14
C SER A 181 52.54 45.75 47.70
N ARG A 182 51.60 46.15 48.57
CA ARG A 182 51.13 47.54 48.80
C ARG A 182 50.31 48.33 47.75
N LYS A 183 49.15 48.76 48.29
CA LYS A 183 48.59 50.14 48.36
C LYS A 183 48.03 50.70 47.03
N ARG A 184 46.99 51.54 46.97
CA ARG A 184 46.34 52.41 47.97
C ARG A 184 45.00 52.92 47.40
N ARG A 185 43.98 53.01 48.25
CA ARG A 185 42.83 53.92 48.11
C ARG A 185 43.29 55.39 48.10
N LYS A 186 42.64 56.24 47.29
CA LYS A 186 41.96 57.52 47.65
C LYS A 186 41.67 58.37 46.39
N ARG A 187 40.39 58.66 46.10
CA ARG A 187 39.65 59.92 46.35
C ARG A 187 40.09 61.14 45.52
N ARG A 188 39.18 61.68 44.69
CA ARG A 188 38.57 63.04 44.70
C ARG A 188 37.91 63.30 43.33
N LYS A 189 36.60 63.59 43.29
CA LYS A 189 35.99 64.94 43.13
C LYS A 189 36.54 65.72 41.93
N HIS A 190 35.72 65.91 40.90
CA HIS A 190 34.99 67.17 40.71
C HIS A 190 33.66 66.92 40.01
#